data_AF-A0A369MXS3-F1
#
_entry.id   AF-A0A369MXS3-F1
#
_cell.length_a   1.000
_cell.length_b   1.000
_cell.length_c   1.000
_cell.angle_alpha   90.00
_cell.angle_beta   90.00
_cell.angle_gamma   90.00
#
_symmetry.space_group_name_H-M   'P 1'
#
loop_
_entity.id
_entity.type
_entity.pdbx_description
1 polymer ?
#
loop_
_entity_poly.entity_id
_entity_poly.type
_entity_poly.pdbx_seq_one_letter_code
_entity_poly.pdbx_strand_id
1 'polypeptide(L)'
;MVAFELFAIAHNLNAELSTLGITSKEAENDSSLYDHLIVNESLREKTRELYFDGHYTRVIEEAFKLIDNLVKEKASIAPSSSLTGSKLMQMAFSRERPLLRLNQGSSASEADEQLGYMQLFAGCMTGVRNPRAHDANWKDSKMQALQLLVFAEHLIEKVEMAQINEL
;
A
#
# COMPACT_ATOMS: atom_id res chain seq x y z
N MET A 1 23.14 24.78 34.99
CA MET A 1 23.05 23.93 36.20
C MET A 1 21.71 23.22 36.25
N VAL A 2 20.58 23.93 36.32
CA VAL A 2 19.21 23.37 36.37
C VAL A 2 18.86 22.40 35.22
N ALA A 3 19.26 22.70 33.97
CA ALA A 3 18.98 21.83 32.83
C ALA A 3 19.69 20.46 32.89
N PHE A 4 20.90 20.43 33.45
CA PHE A 4 21.66 19.19 33.62
C PHE A 4 21.06 18.31 34.72
N GLU A 5 20.60 18.93 35.80
CA GLU A 5 19.90 18.23 36.88
C GLU A 5 18.57 17.67 36.39
N LEU A 6 17.80 18.46 35.63
CA LEU A 6 16.54 18.01 35.04
C LEU A 6 16.74 16.84 34.07
N PHE A 7 17.79 16.89 33.26
CA PHE A 7 18.15 15.80 32.35
C PHE A 7 18.55 14.53 33.11
N ALA A 8 19.38 14.65 34.16
CA ALA A 8 19.79 13.52 34.98
C ALA A 8 18.60 12.86 35.70
N ILE A 9 17.67 13.68 36.22
CA ILE A 9 16.43 13.20 36.85
C ILE A 9 15.57 12.45 35.82
N ALA A 10 15.37 13.02 34.63
CA ALA A 10 14.59 12.38 33.56
C ALA A 10 15.23 11.06 33.11
N HIS A 11 16.56 11.03 32.98
CA HIS A 11 17.31 9.83 32.62
C HIS A 11 17.16 8.72 33.67
N ASN A 12 17.32 9.07 34.96
CA ASN A 12 17.18 8.10 36.05
C ASN A 12 15.75 7.56 36.17
N LEU A 13 14.74 8.43 36.03
CA LEU A 13 13.34 8.02 35.97
C LEU A 13 13.11 7.03 34.82
N ASN A 14 13.64 7.32 33.63
CA ASN A 14 13.49 6.42 32.48
C ASN A 14 14.15 5.06 32.70
N ALA A 15 15.31 5.03 33.38
CA ALA A 15 16.00 3.79 33.72
C ALA A 15 15.22 2.95 34.75
N GLU A 16 14.71 3.58 35.81
CA GLU A 16 13.88 2.91 36.84
C GLU A 16 12.58 2.36 36.25
N LEU A 17 11.88 3.16 35.44
CA LEU A 17 10.67 2.72 34.74
C LEU A 17 10.94 1.51 33.83
N SER A 18 12.07 1.50 33.13
CA SER A 18 12.50 0.38 32.30
C SER A 18 12.73 -0.91 33.11
N THR A 19 13.34 -0.81 34.31
CA THR A 19 13.50 -1.97 35.20
C THR A 19 12.19 -2.53 35.74
N LEU A 20 11.16 -1.69 35.82
CA LEU A 20 9.80 -2.08 36.21
C LEU A 20 8.95 -2.60 35.05
N GLY A 21 9.53 -2.73 33.85
CA GLY A 21 8.82 -3.11 32.63
C GLY A 21 7.86 -2.03 32.10
N ILE A 22 7.96 -0.80 32.62
CA ILE A 22 7.25 0.38 32.14
C ILE A 22 8.17 1.06 31.13
N THR A 23 8.28 0.48 29.93
CA THR A 23 8.94 1.16 28.82
C THR A 23 7.97 2.14 28.17
N SER A 24 8.47 3.17 27.48
CA SER A 24 7.65 3.93 26.56
C SER A 24 7.12 2.94 25.51
N LYS A 25 5.88 2.50 25.68
CA LYS A 25 5.17 1.51 24.83
C LYS A 25 5.24 1.82 23.32
N GLU A 26 5.60 3.04 22.96
CA GLU A 26 5.65 3.53 21.59
C GLU A 26 6.95 3.16 20.84
N ALA A 27 8.05 2.88 21.53
CA ALA A 27 9.35 2.68 20.85
C ALA A 27 9.71 1.21 20.58
N GLU A 28 9.26 0.27 21.41
CA GLU A 28 9.66 -1.15 21.30
C GLU A 28 8.60 -2.06 20.65
N ASN A 29 7.34 -1.62 20.54
CA ASN A 29 6.25 -2.45 19.98
C ASN A 29 5.89 -2.09 18.52
N ASP A 30 6.58 -1.10 17.95
CA ASP A 30 6.51 -0.71 16.54
C ASP A 30 7.65 -1.35 15.72
N SER A 31 8.14 -2.50 16.19
CA SER A 31 8.73 -3.53 15.34
C SER A 31 7.62 -4.32 14.65
N SER A 32 7.18 -3.91 13.46
CA SER A 32 6.21 -2.82 13.30
C SER A 32 4.88 -3.43 12.91
N LEU A 33 3.77 -2.79 13.25
CA LEU A 33 2.47 -3.19 12.69
C LEU A 33 2.53 -3.23 11.15
N TYR A 34 3.38 -2.39 10.55
CA TYR A 34 3.73 -2.43 9.13
C TYR A 34 4.31 -3.80 8.72
N ASP A 35 5.34 -4.31 9.39
CA ASP A 35 6.03 -5.56 9.02
C ASP A 35 5.12 -6.80 9.18
N HIS A 36 4.10 -6.72 10.03
CA HIS A 36 3.09 -7.78 10.19
C HIS A 36 2.00 -7.74 9.11
N LEU A 37 1.68 -6.54 8.61
CA LEU A 37 0.57 -6.34 7.68
C LEU A 37 1.02 -6.34 6.22
N ILE A 38 2.25 -5.94 5.95
CA ILE A 38 2.82 -5.78 4.61
C ILE A 38 3.84 -6.90 4.41
N VAL A 39 3.41 -8.01 3.82
CA VAL A 39 4.23 -9.23 3.69
C VAL A 39 4.76 -9.42 2.28
N ASN A 40 4.12 -8.84 1.26
CA ASN A 40 4.59 -8.87 -0.12
C ASN A 40 5.98 -8.23 -0.22
N GLU A 41 6.94 -8.97 -0.76
CA GLU A 41 8.35 -8.54 -0.83
C GLU A 41 8.54 -7.32 -1.72
N SER A 42 7.90 -7.31 -2.90
CA SER A 42 7.98 -6.18 -3.83
C SER A 42 7.41 -4.90 -3.23
N LEU A 43 6.31 -5.02 -2.47
CA LEU A 43 5.74 -3.86 -1.78
C LEU A 43 6.65 -3.37 -0.65
N ARG A 44 7.20 -4.28 0.17
CA ARG A 44 8.15 -3.94 1.25
C ARG A 44 9.39 -3.23 0.72
N GLU A 45 10.00 -3.75 -0.34
CA GLU A 45 11.17 -3.15 -0.99
C GLU A 45 10.94 -1.70 -1.41
N LYS A 46 9.73 -1.36 -1.86
CA LYS A 46 9.40 0.01 -2.30
C LYS A 46 9.00 0.95 -1.19
N THR A 47 8.48 0.44 -0.08
CA THR A 47 7.73 1.27 0.89
C THR A 47 8.31 1.31 2.28
N ARG A 48 9.11 0.33 2.69
CA ARG A 48 9.53 0.17 4.09
C ARG A 48 10.36 1.34 4.59
N GLU A 49 11.47 1.66 3.90
CA GLU A 49 12.36 2.78 4.26
C GLU A 49 11.58 4.10 4.29
N LEU A 50 10.84 4.40 3.22
CA LEU A 50 10.01 5.60 3.12
C LEU A 50 8.99 5.72 4.27
N TYR A 51 8.41 4.60 4.73
CA TYR A 51 7.43 4.60 5.81
C TYR A 51 8.06 4.94 7.16
N PHE A 52 9.20 4.34 7.48
CA PHE A 52 9.91 4.63 8.73
C PHE A 52 10.58 6.02 8.75
N ASP A 53 10.94 6.54 7.58
CA ASP A 53 11.46 7.90 7.42
C ASP A 53 10.37 8.99 7.43
N GLY A 54 9.09 8.59 7.51
CA GLY A 54 7.96 9.52 7.59
C GLY A 54 7.51 10.11 6.26
N HIS A 55 7.93 9.53 5.13
CA HIS A 55 7.56 9.94 3.78
C HIS A 55 6.19 9.36 3.34
N TYR A 56 5.17 9.47 4.19
CA TYR A 56 3.88 8.77 4.07
C TYR A 56 3.15 8.98 2.73
N THR A 57 3.13 10.19 2.19
CA THR A 57 2.50 10.45 0.88
C THR A 57 3.24 9.74 -0.26
N ARG A 58 4.57 9.73 -0.21
CA ARG A 58 5.41 9.04 -1.20
C ARG A 58 5.30 7.53 -1.09
N VAL A 59 5.22 6.99 0.13
CA VAL A 59 4.96 5.56 0.39
C VAL A 59 3.71 5.10 -0.35
N ILE A 60 2.61 5.83 -0.20
CA ILE A 60 1.34 5.49 -0.86
C ILE A 60 1.49 5.62 -2.37
N GLU A 61 2.09 6.71 -2.87
CA GLU A 61 2.30 6.90 -4.30
C GLU A 61 3.07 5.72 -4.93
N GLU A 62 4.17 5.29 -4.31
CA GLU A 62 5.00 4.17 -4.79
C GLU A 62 4.26 2.82 -4.72
N ALA A 63 3.46 2.58 -3.67
CA ALA A 63 2.64 1.37 -3.56
C ALA A 63 1.62 1.23 -4.70
N PHE A 64 0.90 2.30 -5.03
CA PHE A 64 -0.09 2.25 -6.11
C PHE A 64 0.55 2.34 -7.50
N LYS A 65 1.75 2.93 -7.65
CA LYS A 65 2.56 2.77 -8.87
C LYS A 65 2.99 1.32 -9.08
N LEU A 66 3.36 0.61 -8.02
CA LEU A 66 3.71 -0.81 -8.10
C LEU A 66 2.53 -1.63 -8.64
N ILE A 67 1.31 -1.40 -8.15
CA ILE A 67 0.09 -2.05 -8.68
C ILE A 67 -0.09 -1.75 -10.18
N ASP A 68 0.09 -0.50 -10.62
CA ASP A 68 0.01 -0.15 -12.05
C ASP A 68 0.98 -0.98 -12.90
N ASN A 69 2.22 -1.11 -12.45
CA ASN A 69 3.25 -1.87 -13.15
C ASN A 69 2.95 -3.38 -13.16
N LEU A 70 2.55 -3.96 -12.03
CA LEU A 70 2.22 -5.38 -11.93
C LEU A 70 1.04 -5.75 -12.84
N VAL A 71 0.02 -4.89 -12.92
CA VAL A 71 -1.12 -5.10 -13.81
C VAL A 71 -0.69 -5.04 -15.27
N LYS A 72 0.16 -4.08 -15.67
CA LYS A 72 0.70 -4.02 -17.04
C LYS A 72 1.46 -5.28 -17.41
N GLU A 73 2.39 -5.67 -16.54
CA GLU A 73 3.26 -6.81 -16.74
C GLU A 73 2.42 -8.09 -16.90
N LYS A 74 1.52 -8.33 -15.95
CA LYS A 74 0.67 -9.53 -15.97
C LYS A 74 -0.29 -9.56 -17.14
N ALA A 75 -0.83 -8.41 -17.55
CA ALA A 75 -1.67 -8.29 -18.74
C ALA A 75 -0.88 -8.32 -20.06
N SER A 76 0.44 -8.57 -20.02
CA SER A 76 1.33 -8.60 -21.19
C SER A 76 1.29 -7.31 -22.02
N ILE A 77 1.10 -6.17 -21.35
CA ILE A 77 1.11 -4.84 -21.98
C ILE A 77 2.54 -4.34 -22.02
N ALA A 78 3.00 -3.94 -23.20
CA ALA A 78 4.37 -3.47 -23.40
C ALA A 78 4.72 -2.30 -22.46
N PRO A 79 5.93 -2.28 -21.86
CA PRO A 79 6.37 -1.19 -20.99
C PRO A 79 6.35 0.19 -21.66
N SER A 80 6.49 0.25 -22.98
CA SER A 80 6.41 1.49 -23.78
C SER A 80 4.98 2.02 -23.97
N SER A 81 3.96 1.26 -23.57
CA SER A 81 2.56 1.69 -23.65
C SER A 81 2.30 2.86 -22.69
N SER A 82 1.63 3.90 -23.20
CA SER A 82 1.17 5.04 -22.41
C SER A 82 -0.07 4.74 -21.56
N LEU A 83 -0.64 3.55 -21.70
CA LEU A 83 -1.82 3.15 -20.93
C LEU A 83 -1.43 2.96 -19.47
N THR A 84 -2.07 3.65 -18.53
CA THR A 84 -1.77 3.61 -17.09
C THR A 84 -3.00 4.09 -16.31
N GLY A 85 -2.97 3.96 -15.00
CA GLY A 85 -3.97 4.43 -14.06
C GLY A 85 -5.33 3.77 -14.31
N SER A 86 -6.41 4.54 -14.14
CA SER A 86 -7.77 3.99 -14.21
C SER A 86 -8.11 3.35 -15.55
N LYS A 87 -7.58 3.87 -16.67
CA LYS A 87 -7.82 3.30 -18.00
C LYS A 87 -7.21 1.91 -18.15
N LEU A 88 -6.01 1.72 -17.62
CA LEU A 88 -5.37 0.39 -17.58
C LEU A 88 -6.23 -0.59 -16.76
N MET A 89 -6.65 -0.18 -15.56
CA MET A 89 -7.42 -1.05 -14.66
C MET A 89 -8.77 -1.46 -15.25
N GLN A 90 -9.47 -0.51 -15.88
CA GLN A 90 -10.75 -0.78 -16.56
C GLN A 90 -10.58 -1.76 -17.71
N MET A 91 -9.50 -1.63 -18.49
CA MET A 91 -9.23 -2.53 -19.60
C MET A 91 -8.80 -3.92 -19.12
N ALA A 92 -7.87 -3.98 -18.17
CA ALA A 92 -7.31 -5.24 -17.67
C ALA A 92 -8.36 -6.11 -16.97
N PHE A 93 -9.21 -5.50 -16.13
CA PHE A 93 -10.19 -6.22 -15.31
C PHE A 93 -11.63 -6.09 -15.84
N SER A 94 -11.84 -5.69 -17.10
CA SER A 94 -13.19 -5.46 -17.63
C SER A 94 -14.13 -6.64 -17.40
N ARG A 95 -15.43 -6.36 -17.20
CA ARG A 95 -16.42 -7.42 -16.95
C ARG A 95 -16.63 -8.30 -18.18
N GLU A 96 -16.72 -7.68 -19.37
CA GLU A 96 -17.06 -8.42 -20.58
C GLU A 96 -15.85 -9.11 -21.22
N ARG A 97 -14.67 -8.49 -21.19
CA ARG A 97 -13.45 -9.00 -21.85
C ARG A 97 -12.21 -8.73 -20.99
N PRO A 98 -12.11 -9.34 -19.80
CA PRO A 98 -10.94 -9.14 -18.95
C PRO A 98 -9.69 -9.71 -19.63
N LEU A 99 -8.58 -8.98 -19.55
CA LEU A 99 -7.24 -9.54 -19.79
C LEU A 99 -6.79 -10.36 -18.57
N LEU A 100 -7.21 -9.91 -17.38
CA LEU A 100 -6.94 -10.53 -16.09
C LEU A 100 -8.26 -10.93 -15.42
N ARG A 101 -8.49 -12.24 -15.34
CA ARG A 101 -9.67 -12.83 -14.68
C ARG A 101 -9.37 -13.07 -13.21
N LEU A 102 -10.23 -12.55 -12.34
CA LEU A 102 -10.11 -12.74 -10.89
C LEU A 102 -10.77 -14.04 -10.41
N ASN A 103 -11.71 -14.56 -11.19
CA ASN A 103 -12.48 -15.77 -10.90
C ASN A 103 -12.99 -16.43 -12.20
N GLN A 104 -13.84 -17.45 -12.06
CA GLN A 104 -14.33 -18.19 -13.22
C GLN A 104 -15.38 -17.43 -14.05
N GLY A 105 -16.07 -16.44 -13.47
CA GLY A 105 -17.15 -15.70 -14.14
C GLY A 105 -18.39 -16.55 -14.45
N SER A 106 -18.55 -17.69 -13.76
CA SER A 106 -19.62 -18.67 -13.99
C SER A 106 -20.91 -18.34 -13.25
N SER A 107 -20.89 -17.38 -12.33
CA SER A 107 -22.04 -16.93 -11.57
C SER A 107 -22.21 -15.40 -11.60
N ALA A 108 -23.41 -14.91 -11.26
CA ALA A 108 -23.66 -13.48 -11.11
C ALA A 108 -22.75 -12.85 -10.05
N SER A 109 -22.54 -13.53 -8.91
CA SER A 109 -21.66 -13.06 -7.84
C SER A 109 -20.19 -12.96 -8.29
N GLU A 110 -19.71 -13.91 -9.09
CA GLU A 110 -18.37 -13.85 -9.66
C GLU A 110 -18.23 -12.71 -10.68
N ALA A 111 -19.25 -12.48 -11.51
CA ALA A 111 -19.27 -11.35 -12.44
C ALA A 111 -19.30 -9.99 -11.70
N ASP A 112 -19.99 -9.92 -10.57
CA ASP A 112 -20.02 -8.73 -9.73
C ASP A 112 -18.70 -8.53 -8.96
N GLU A 113 -18.03 -9.61 -8.52
CA GLU A 113 -16.67 -9.52 -7.96
C GLU A 113 -15.70 -8.96 -9.01
N GLN A 114 -15.71 -9.48 -10.24
CA GLN A 114 -14.86 -9.00 -11.33
C GLN A 114 -15.09 -7.49 -11.58
N LEU A 115 -16.36 -7.09 -11.69
CA LEU A 115 -16.74 -5.68 -11.89
C LEU A 115 -16.33 -4.80 -10.70
N GLY A 116 -16.56 -5.27 -9.48
CA GLY A 116 -16.26 -4.55 -8.24
C GLY A 116 -14.77 -4.31 -8.08
N TYR A 117 -13.94 -5.33 -8.29
CA TYR A 117 -12.49 -5.16 -8.23
C TYR A 117 -11.96 -4.27 -9.35
N MET A 118 -12.49 -4.37 -10.58
CA MET A 118 -12.17 -3.42 -11.64
C MET A 118 -12.42 -1.97 -11.18
N GLN A 119 -13.55 -1.70 -10.52
CA GLN A 119 -13.88 -0.39 -9.96
C GLN A 119 -12.94 0.01 -8.82
N LEU A 120 -12.57 -0.90 -7.92
CA LEU A 120 -11.63 -0.65 -6.83
C LEU A 120 -10.23 -0.29 -7.36
N PHE A 121 -9.71 -1.07 -8.32
CA PHE A 121 -8.45 -0.80 -8.98
C PHE A 121 -8.48 0.55 -9.73
N ALA A 122 -9.52 0.81 -10.52
CA ALA A 122 -9.63 2.08 -11.24
C ALA A 122 -9.80 3.28 -10.29
N GLY A 123 -10.56 3.09 -9.22
CA GLY A 123 -10.83 4.06 -8.18
C GLY A 123 -9.59 4.41 -7.38
N CYS A 124 -8.76 3.43 -7.00
CA CYS A 124 -7.53 3.70 -6.26
C CYS A 124 -6.51 4.47 -7.10
N MET A 125 -6.44 4.23 -8.42
CA MET A 125 -5.61 5.04 -9.31
C MET A 125 -6.07 6.50 -9.34
N THR A 126 -7.38 6.73 -9.46
CA THR A 126 -7.97 8.07 -9.61
C THR A 126 -8.00 8.84 -8.30
N GLY A 127 -8.44 8.21 -7.21
CA GLY A 127 -8.73 8.85 -5.93
C GLY A 127 -7.61 8.72 -4.90
N VAL A 128 -6.69 7.76 -5.06
CA VAL A 128 -5.57 7.55 -4.13
C VAL A 128 -4.25 7.99 -4.77
N ARG A 129 -3.84 7.35 -5.86
CA ARG A 129 -2.53 7.60 -6.47
C ARG A 129 -2.43 8.99 -7.10
N ASN A 130 -3.41 9.38 -7.92
CA ASN A 130 -3.30 10.61 -8.71
C ASN A 130 -3.20 11.89 -7.87
N PRO A 131 -3.98 12.11 -6.79
CA PRO A 131 -3.79 13.28 -5.94
C PRO A 131 -2.36 13.38 -5.38
N ARG A 132 -1.79 12.25 -4.96
CA ARG A 132 -0.44 12.18 -4.37
C ARG A 132 0.68 12.41 -5.38
N ALA A 133 0.44 12.02 -6.64
CA ALA A 133 1.39 12.21 -7.73
C ALA A 133 1.34 13.61 -8.39
N HIS A 134 0.23 14.34 -8.22
CA HIS A 134 -0.02 15.60 -8.95
C HIS A 134 -0.18 16.83 -8.05
N ASP A 135 -0.51 16.66 -6.77
CA ASP A 135 -0.58 17.76 -5.80
C ASP A 135 0.62 17.70 -4.83
N ALA A 136 1.57 18.61 -5.02
CA ALA A 136 2.78 18.71 -4.18
C ALA A 136 2.48 19.11 -2.72
N ASN A 137 1.29 19.62 -2.42
CA ASN A 137 0.88 20.00 -1.07
C ASN A 137 0.10 18.91 -0.34
N TRP A 138 -0.16 17.78 -1.00
CA TRP A 138 -0.85 16.65 -0.38
C TRP A 138 -0.05 16.10 0.80
N LYS A 139 -0.73 15.83 1.91
CA LYS A 139 -0.10 15.29 3.13
C LYS A 139 -0.92 14.15 3.69
N ASP A 140 -0.27 13.01 3.89
CA ASP A 140 -0.82 11.86 4.57
C ASP A 140 -0.18 11.69 5.95
N SER A 141 -0.97 11.20 6.90
CA SER A 141 -0.49 10.73 8.20
C SER A 141 0.09 9.32 8.10
N LYS A 142 0.88 8.93 9.12
CA LYS A 142 1.39 7.56 9.30
C LYS A 142 0.29 6.50 9.18
N MET A 143 -0.84 6.74 9.86
CA MET A 143 -1.96 5.81 9.88
C MET A 143 -2.65 5.70 8.52
N GLN A 144 -2.84 6.82 7.80
CA GLN A 144 -3.41 6.78 6.45
C GLN A 144 -2.50 6.01 5.49
N ALA A 145 -1.18 6.19 5.58
CA ALA A 145 -0.24 5.38 4.81
C ALA A 145 -0.37 3.90 5.11
N LEU A 146 -0.41 3.51 6.38
CA LEU A 146 -0.57 2.11 6.75
C LEU A 146 -1.88 1.51 6.23
N GLN A 147 -3.01 2.21 6.38
CA GLN A 147 -4.32 1.75 5.88
C GLN A 147 -4.31 1.53 4.37
N LEU A 148 -3.71 2.46 3.62
CA LEU A 148 -3.65 2.38 2.17
C LEU A 148 -2.61 1.37 1.68
N LEU A 149 -1.56 1.10 2.46
CA LEU A 149 -0.63 0.01 2.20
C LEU A 149 -1.28 -1.36 2.42
N VAL A 150 -2.08 -1.54 3.47
CA VAL A 150 -2.85 -2.78 3.69
C VAL A 150 -3.82 -3.01 2.52
N PHE A 151 -4.45 -1.93 2.03
CA PHE A 151 -5.29 -2.03 0.86
C PHE A 151 -4.47 -2.39 -0.39
N ALA A 152 -3.29 -1.79 -0.57
CA ALA A 152 -2.40 -2.12 -1.67
C ALA A 152 -1.91 -3.58 -1.62
N GLU A 153 -1.55 -4.09 -0.44
CA GLU A 153 -1.19 -5.49 -0.19
C GLU A 153 -2.28 -6.44 -0.72
N HIS A 154 -3.53 -6.23 -0.29
CA HIS A 154 -4.68 -7.02 -0.75
C HIS A 154 -4.89 -6.94 -2.27
N LEU A 155 -4.73 -5.76 -2.85
CA LEU A 155 -4.85 -5.58 -4.29
C LEU A 155 -3.72 -6.29 -5.06
N ILE A 156 -2.50 -6.28 -4.55
CA ILE A 156 -1.37 -6.99 -5.15
C ILE A 156 -1.64 -8.50 -5.16
N GLU A 157 -2.11 -9.07 -4.05
CA GLU A 157 -2.52 -10.48 -3.99
C GLU A 157 -3.59 -10.81 -5.05
N LYS A 158 -4.57 -9.93 -5.24
CA LYS A 158 -5.60 -10.10 -6.29
C LYS A 158 -5.00 -10.06 -7.70
N VAL A 159 -4.00 -9.23 -7.97
CA VAL A 159 -3.26 -9.24 -9.24
C VAL A 159 -2.49 -10.54 -9.38
N GLU A 160 -1.76 -10.98 -8.35
CA GLU A 160 -0.95 -12.20 -8.37
C GLU A 160 -1.80 -13.46 -8.61
N MET A 161 -2.98 -13.54 -8.01
CA MET A 161 -3.92 -14.67 -8.20
C MET A 161 -4.69 -14.63 -9.52
N ALA A 162 -4.75 -13.48 -10.19
CA ALA A 162 -5.50 -13.36 -11.44
C ALA A 162 -4.95 -14.30 -12.53
N GLN A 163 -5.84 -14.86 -13.33
CA GLN A 163 -5.49 -15.69 -14.48
C GLN A 163 -5.45 -14.83 -15.75
N ILE A 164 -4.44 -15.04 -16.58
CA ILE A 164 -4.38 -14.43 -17.91
C ILE A 164 -5.49 -15.07 -18.75
N ASN A 165 -6.34 -14.23 -19.33
CA ASN A 165 -7.36 -14.69 -20.25
C ASN A 165 -6.74 -14.84 -21.63
N GLU A 166 -6.41 -16.07 -22.03
CA GLU A 166 -6.05 -16.37 -23.41
C GLU A 166 -7.33 -16.20 -24.25
N LEU A 167 -7.31 -15.21 -25.15
CA LEU A 167 -8.41 -14.91 -26.08
C LEU A 167 -8.60 -16.03 -27.10
#